data_AF-A0A0Q6QUP6-F1
#
_entry.id   AF-A0A0Q6QUP6-F1
#
_cell.length_a   1.000
_cell.length_b   1.000
_cell.length_c   1.000
_cell.angle_alpha   90.00
_cell.angle_beta   90.00
_cell.angle_gamma   90.00
#
_symmetry.space_group_name_H-M   'P 1'
#
loop_
_entity.id
_entity.type
_entity.pdbx_description
1 polymer ?
#
loop_
_entity_poly.entity_id
_entity_poly.type
_entity_poly.pdbx_seq_one_letter_code
_entity_poly.pdbx_strand_id
1 'polypeptide(L)'
;MRREIIVGVALLCSALAAPEAMAQAKYGSEAGWDIIIKNDMGPGCLITKANADGTQIQMGIDATGKLRGYMALYTKADAKVAAGEKLSVLFDVDGQQFKGEAKGQAMDGYRGAFVWVNNADFIYGLAKKNAVTITPQGGTPVVVSLKGTDAAFKALRACQDAR
;
A
#
# COMPACT_ATOMS: atom_id res chain seq x y z
N MET A 1 -55.72 16.89 30.53
CA MET A 1 -55.66 15.95 29.38
C MET A 1 -54.50 16.36 28.48
N ARG A 2 -53.62 15.38 28.18
CA ARG A 2 -52.53 15.29 27.19
C ARG A 2 -51.43 16.38 27.13
N ARG A 3 -50.27 15.99 27.68
CA ARG A 3 -48.91 16.41 27.30
C ARG A 3 -48.58 15.83 25.92
N GLU A 4 -48.15 16.66 24.98
CA GLU A 4 -47.52 16.22 23.74
C GLU A 4 -46.01 16.50 23.87
N ILE A 5 -45.21 15.43 24.02
CA ILE A 5 -43.75 15.49 24.05
C ILE A 5 -43.28 15.25 22.63
N ILE A 6 -42.81 16.30 21.95
CA ILE A 6 -42.19 16.19 20.63
C ILE A 6 -40.75 15.72 20.85
N VAL A 7 -40.50 14.43 20.63
CA VAL A 7 -39.15 13.86 20.59
C VAL A 7 -38.60 14.08 19.18
N GLY A 8 -37.78 15.12 19.02
CA GLY A 8 -36.99 15.33 17.81
C GLY A 8 -35.82 14.35 17.75
N VAL A 9 -35.90 13.35 16.87
CA VAL A 9 -34.78 12.46 16.56
C VAL A 9 -33.77 13.22 15.72
N ALA A 10 -32.66 13.64 16.32
CA ALA A 10 -31.52 14.20 15.61
C ALA A 10 -30.73 13.07 14.93
N LEU A 11 -30.83 12.96 13.61
CA LEU A 11 -29.97 12.11 12.80
C LEU A 11 -28.56 12.72 12.78
N LEU A 12 -27.66 12.20 13.60
CA LEU A 12 -26.22 12.45 13.51
C LEU A 12 -25.67 11.66 12.32
N CYS A 13 -25.53 12.31 11.16
CA CYS A 13 -24.75 11.79 10.04
C CYS A 13 -23.26 11.81 10.41
N SER A 14 -22.76 10.72 10.97
CA SER A 14 -21.33 10.47 11.11
C SER A 14 -20.71 10.33 9.72
N ALA A 15 -20.10 11.39 9.21
CA ALA A 15 -19.27 11.32 8.01
C ALA A 15 -18.02 10.50 8.33
N LEU A 16 -18.00 9.23 7.88
CA LEU A 16 -16.79 8.42 7.84
C LEU A 16 -15.82 9.10 6.87
N ALA A 17 -14.81 9.78 7.41
CA ALA A 17 -13.68 10.24 6.63
C ALA A 17 -12.94 9.00 6.11
N ALA A 18 -13.19 8.66 4.84
CA ALA A 18 -12.41 7.63 4.17
C ALA A 18 -10.96 8.12 4.05
N PRO A 19 -9.96 7.25 4.30
CA PRO A 19 -8.58 7.62 4.03
C PRO A 19 -8.45 7.98 2.55
N GLU A 20 -8.05 9.23 2.28
CA GLU A 20 -7.72 9.68 0.94
C GLU A 20 -6.50 8.87 0.45
N ALA A 21 -6.67 8.11 -0.62
CA ALA A 21 -5.55 7.51 -1.34
C ALA A 21 -4.89 8.55 -2.25
N MET A 22 -3.60 8.37 -2.58
CA MET A 22 -2.93 9.14 -3.64
C MET A 22 -3.80 9.19 -4.91
N ALA A 23 -3.93 10.38 -5.52
CA ALA A 23 -4.73 10.60 -6.72
C ALA A 23 -4.08 9.90 -7.94
N GLN A 24 -4.36 8.60 -8.08
CA GLN A 24 -3.89 7.75 -9.17
C GLN A 24 -5.10 7.19 -9.91
N ALA A 25 -5.02 7.05 -11.23
CA ALA A 25 -6.13 6.54 -12.02
C ALA A 25 -6.47 5.11 -11.57
N LYS A 26 -7.65 4.91 -11.00
CA LYS A 26 -8.08 3.61 -10.49
C LYS A 26 -8.59 2.74 -11.64
N TYR A 27 -8.03 1.53 -11.76
CA TYR A 27 -8.49 0.50 -12.69
C TYR A 27 -9.62 -0.35 -12.08
N GLY A 28 -9.51 -0.67 -10.78
CA GLY A 28 -10.50 -1.48 -10.09
C GLY A 28 -10.16 -1.69 -8.62
N SER A 29 -10.85 -2.63 -7.97
CA SER A 29 -10.56 -3.10 -6.61
C SER A 29 -10.75 -4.61 -6.53
N GLU A 30 -9.93 -5.29 -5.73
CA GLU A 30 -10.03 -6.73 -5.49
C GLU A 30 -9.55 -7.06 -4.07
N ALA A 31 -10.33 -7.88 -3.35
CA ALA A 31 -10.01 -8.37 -2.01
C ALA A 31 -9.50 -7.30 -1.00
N GLY A 32 -10.04 -6.07 -1.07
CA GLY A 32 -9.66 -4.95 -0.19
C GLY A 32 -8.39 -4.20 -0.61
N TRP A 33 -7.92 -4.42 -1.83
CA TRP A 33 -6.87 -3.66 -2.51
C TRP A 33 -7.45 -2.86 -3.68
N ASP A 34 -6.90 -1.69 -3.93
CA ASP A 34 -7.17 -0.94 -5.15
C ASP A 34 -6.12 -1.25 -6.20
N ILE A 35 -6.55 -1.46 -7.45
CA ILE A 35 -5.68 -1.59 -8.61
C ILE A 35 -5.61 -0.23 -9.26
N ILE A 36 -4.41 0.32 -9.37
CA ILE A 36 -4.13 1.64 -9.91
C ILE A 36 -3.25 1.55 -11.14
N ILE A 37 -3.47 2.48 -12.05
CA ILE A 37 -2.67 2.74 -13.22
C ILE A 37 -1.50 3.64 -12.82
N LYS A 38 -0.28 3.19 -13.10
CA LYS A 38 0.96 3.94 -12.87
C LYS A 38 1.88 3.83 -14.08
N ASN A 39 1.64 4.71 -15.06
CA ASN A 39 2.28 4.67 -16.39
C ASN A 39 3.81 4.82 -16.36
N ASP A 40 4.38 5.39 -15.30
CA ASP A 40 5.83 5.57 -15.11
C ASP A 40 6.51 4.34 -14.47
N MET A 41 5.76 3.24 -14.23
CA MET A 41 6.32 1.96 -13.75
C MET A 41 6.05 0.83 -14.74
N GLY A 42 6.92 -0.18 -14.73
CA GLY A 42 6.73 -1.38 -15.54
C GLY A 42 5.41 -2.08 -15.21
N PRO A 43 4.96 -2.94 -16.12
CA PRO A 43 3.74 -2.88 -16.96
C PRO A 43 2.56 -1.94 -16.55
N GLY A 44 2.82 -0.80 -15.92
CA GLY A 44 1.86 0.30 -15.86
C GLY A 44 0.74 0.17 -14.83
N CYS A 45 0.76 -0.83 -13.95
CA CYS A 45 -0.24 -1.01 -12.89
C CYS A 45 0.40 -1.40 -11.54
N LEU A 46 -0.24 -1.06 -10.43
CA LEU A 46 0.08 -1.51 -9.06
C LEU A 46 -1.18 -1.86 -8.27
N ILE A 47 -1.00 -2.56 -7.15
CA ILE A 47 -2.01 -2.63 -6.10
C ILE A 47 -1.64 -1.66 -4.97
N THR A 48 -2.63 -1.04 -4.35
CA THR A 48 -2.44 -0.13 -3.22
C THR A 48 -3.53 -0.32 -2.17
N LYS A 49 -3.18 0.01 -0.92
CA LYS A 49 -4.09 -0.02 0.21
C LYS A 49 -3.64 0.99 1.26
N ALA A 50 -4.60 1.66 1.89
CA ALA A 50 -4.36 2.44 3.10
C ALA A 50 -4.46 1.55 4.34
N ASN A 51 -3.53 1.72 5.27
CA ASN A 51 -3.56 1.12 6.59
C ASN A 51 -4.31 2.02 7.58
N ALA A 52 -4.73 1.43 8.70
CA ALA A 52 -5.48 2.16 9.74
C ALA A 52 -4.66 3.28 10.40
N ASP A 53 -3.33 3.20 10.35
CA ASP A 53 -2.40 4.23 10.85
C ASP A 53 -2.17 5.39 9.87
N GLY A 54 -2.90 5.42 8.74
CA GLY A 54 -2.77 6.44 7.71
C GLY A 54 -1.59 6.24 6.76
N THR A 55 -0.80 5.17 6.92
CA THR A 55 0.19 4.78 5.92
C THR A 55 -0.48 4.18 4.68
N GLN A 56 0.13 4.34 3.52
CA GLN A 56 -0.30 3.72 2.28
C GLN A 56 0.80 2.81 1.76
N ILE A 57 0.44 1.55 1.48
CA ILE A 57 1.32 0.59 0.84
C ILE A 57 1.00 0.54 -0.67
N GLN A 58 2.04 0.36 -1.49
CA GLN A 58 1.93 0.04 -2.91
C GLN A 58 2.79 -1.18 -3.22
N MET A 59 2.27 -2.08 -4.06
CA MET A 59 3.00 -3.26 -4.52
C MET A 59 2.79 -3.47 -6.02
N GLY A 60 3.84 -3.92 -6.70
CA GLY A 60 3.82 -4.21 -8.13
C GLY A 60 4.75 -5.35 -8.50
N ILE A 61 4.48 -5.96 -9.63
CA ILE A 61 5.34 -6.98 -10.24
C ILE A 61 5.54 -6.59 -11.69
N ASP A 62 6.80 -6.53 -12.10
CA ASP A 62 7.21 -6.41 -13.47
C ASP A 62 7.84 -7.72 -13.92
N ALA A 63 7.09 -8.41 -14.79
CA ALA A 63 7.46 -9.67 -15.41
C ALA A 63 7.62 -9.54 -16.94
N THR A 64 7.61 -8.33 -17.50
CA THR A 64 7.79 -8.14 -18.96
C THR A 64 9.26 -8.15 -19.36
N GLY A 65 10.17 -7.98 -18.40
CA GLY A 65 11.61 -8.13 -18.56
C GLY A 65 12.22 -9.03 -17.49
N LYS A 66 13.34 -8.59 -16.89
CA LYS A 66 13.88 -9.27 -15.71
C LYS A 66 12.90 -9.13 -14.55
N LEU A 67 12.43 -10.26 -14.02
CA LEU A 67 11.50 -10.31 -12.90
C LEU A 67 11.96 -9.39 -11.77
N ARG A 68 11.12 -8.40 -11.43
CA ARG A 68 11.32 -7.50 -10.31
C ARG A 68 9.99 -7.14 -9.66
N GLY A 69 10.01 -7.02 -8.35
CA GLY A 69 8.92 -6.46 -7.56
C GLY A 69 9.17 -4.99 -7.27
N TYR A 70 8.08 -4.29 -6.99
CA TYR A 70 8.08 -2.95 -6.44
C TYR A 70 7.31 -2.99 -5.12
N MET A 71 7.84 -2.34 -4.09
CA MET A 71 7.09 -2.10 -2.87
C MET A 71 7.40 -0.70 -2.36
N ALA A 72 6.37 0.03 -1.93
CA ALA A 72 6.53 1.35 -1.36
C ALA A 72 5.60 1.54 -0.18
N LEU A 73 6.09 2.28 0.81
CA LEU A 73 5.33 2.67 1.99
C LEU A 73 5.41 4.19 2.12
N TYR A 74 4.24 4.82 2.14
CA TYR A 74 4.08 6.26 2.19
C TYR A 74 3.20 6.69 3.35
N THR A 75 3.32 7.93 3.78
CA THR A 75 2.45 8.54 4.78
C THR A 75 2.28 10.03 4.51
N LYS A 76 1.14 10.59 4.92
CA LYS A 76 0.93 12.05 5.04
C LYS A 76 1.46 12.62 6.35
N ALA A 77 1.80 11.76 7.32
CA ALA A 77 2.44 12.19 8.56
C ALA A 77 3.87 12.69 8.30
N ASP A 78 4.42 13.42 9.25
CA ASP A 78 5.81 13.86 9.17
C ASP A 78 6.77 12.66 9.27
N ALA A 79 7.22 12.18 8.11
CA ALA A 79 8.24 11.15 7.99
C ALA A 79 9.59 11.82 7.72
N LYS A 80 10.56 11.55 8.61
CA LYS A 80 11.97 11.94 8.48
C LYS A 80 12.71 11.11 7.43
N VAL A 81 12.17 11.07 6.21
CA VAL A 81 12.75 10.40 5.04
C VAL A 81 12.93 11.45 3.95
N ALA A 82 14.16 11.76 3.57
CA ALA A 82 14.44 12.71 2.50
C ALA A 82 14.33 12.05 1.11
N ALA A 83 13.93 12.82 0.10
CA ALA A 83 13.88 12.32 -1.28
C ALA A 83 15.29 11.94 -1.75
N GLY A 84 15.45 10.72 -2.26
CA GLY A 84 16.73 10.17 -2.71
C GLY A 84 17.61 9.57 -1.61
N GLU A 85 17.26 9.74 -0.33
CA GLU A 85 17.96 9.11 0.79
C GLU A 85 17.90 7.59 0.68
N LYS A 86 18.99 6.92 1.05
CA LYS A 86 19.05 5.46 1.12
C LYS A 86 18.81 5.01 2.54
N LEU A 87 17.87 4.09 2.71
CA LEU A 87 17.43 3.58 4.00
C LEU A 87 17.61 2.07 4.02
N SER A 88 18.35 1.56 5.00
CA SER A 88 18.32 0.13 5.30
C SER A 88 16.94 -0.22 5.86
N VAL A 89 16.30 -1.24 5.31
CA VAL A 89 14.97 -1.70 5.74
C VAL A 89 15.02 -3.20 5.98
N LEU A 90 14.40 -3.62 7.08
CA LEU A 90 14.11 -5.02 7.37
C LEU A 90 12.65 -5.31 7.00
N PHE A 91 12.44 -6.36 6.21
CA PHE A 91 11.14 -6.92 5.93
C PHE A 91 11.01 -8.25 6.66
N ASP A 92 10.07 -8.35 7.58
CA ASP A 92 9.73 -9.60 8.27
C ASP A 92 8.39 -10.10 7.71
N VAL A 93 8.43 -11.20 6.96
CA VAL A 93 7.27 -11.81 6.30
C VAL A 93 6.93 -13.11 7.02
N ASP A 94 5.95 -13.05 7.92
CA ASP A 94 5.55 -14.15 8.82
C ASP A 94 6.77 -14.85 9.48
N GLY A 95 7.75 -14.10 9.99
CA GLY A 95 8.95 -14.59 10.66
C GLY A 95 10.17 -14.80 9.75
N GLN A 96 10.01 -14.73 8.43
CA GLN A 96 11.13 -14.79 7.50
C GLN A 96 11.67 -13.38 7.20
N GLN A 97 12.95 -13.17 7.50
CA GLN A 97 13.57 -11.84 7.42
C GLN A 97 14.35 -11.62 6.13
N PHE A 98 14.15 -10.45 5.52
CA PHE A 98 14.85 -9.97 4.34
C PHE A 98 15.35 -8.56 4.59
N LYS A 99 16.59 -8.28 4.18
CA LYS A 99 17.16 -6.93 4.25
C LYS A 99 17.14 -6.32 2.84
N GLY A 100 16.80 -5.04 2.77
CA GLY A 100 16.85 -4.27 1.53
C GLY A 100 17.29 -2.83 1.77
N GLU A 101 17.61 -2.15 0.68
CA GLU A 101 17.85 -0.70 0.66
C GLU A 101 16.65 -0.05 -0.03
N ALA A 102 15.90 0.76 0.70
CA ALA A 102 14.82 1.58 0.15
C ALA A 102 15.35 2.97 -0.21
N LYS A 103 14.74 3.60 -1.22
CA LYS A 103 15.04 4.96 -1.63
C LYS A 103 13.88 5.87 -1.22
N GLY A 104 14.21 6.92 -0.48
CA GLY A 104 13.25 7.93 -0.05
C GLY A 104 12.63 8.67 -1.23
N GLN A 105 11.36 9.02 -1.09
CA GLN A 105 10.56 9.66 -2.12
C GLN A 105 9.47 10.54 -1.49
N ALA A 106 9.13 11.64 -2.17
CA ALA A 106 8.00 12.49 -1.83
C ALA A 106 7.12 12.70 -3.08
N MET A 107 5.80 12.57 -2.93
CA MET A 107 4.81 12.71 -4.02
C MET A 107 3.49 13.22 -3.45
N ASP A 108 2.91 14.29 -4.00
CA ASP A 108 1.54 14.76 -3.70
C ASP A 108 1.17 14.81 -2.21
N GLY A 109 2.06 15.36 -1.37
CA GLY A 109 1.86 15.48 0.08
C GLY A 109 2.16 14.20 0.88
N TYR A 110 2.53 13.11 0.21
CA TYR A 110 3.06 11.91 0.83
C TYR A 110 4.58 11.95 0.90
N ARG A 111 5.12 11.38 1.96
CA ARG A 111 6.55 11.08 2.14
C ARG A 111 6.71 9.61 2.50
N GLY A 112 7.80 9.01 2.06
CA GLY A 112 8.09 7.62 2.37
C GLY A 112 9.26 7.10 1.55
N ALA A 113 9.28 5.80 1.32
CA ALA A 113 10.34 5.16 0.55
C ALA A 113 9.80 3.99 -0.27
N PHE A 114 10.52 3.66 -1.35
CA PHE A 114 10.24 2.48 -2.16
C PHE A 114 11.49 1.61 -2.31
N VAL A 115 11.26 0.33 -2.58
CA VAL A 115 12.31 -0.66 -2.85
C VAL A 115 11.99 -1.41 -4.15
N TRP A 116 13.03 -1.65 -4.94
CA TRP A 116 12.99 -2.64 -6.00
C TRP A 116 13.39 -3.98 -5.42
N VAL A 117 12.51 -4.97 -5.55
CA VAL A 117 12.76 -6.33 -5.08
C VAL A 117 13.20 -7.18 -6.26
N ASN A 118 14.30 -7.90 -6.13
CA ASN A 118 14.84 -8.80 -7.16
C ASN A 118 14.88 -10.27 -6.70
N ASN A 119 14.30 -10.56 -5.54
CA ASN A 119 14.18 -11.90 -4.98
C ASN A 119 12.81 -12.49 -5.36
N ALA A 120 12.81 -13.54 -6.18
CA ALA A 120 11.59 -14.19 -6.64
C ALA A 120 10.77 -14.81 -5.50
N ASP A 121 11.43 -15.37 -4.48
CA ASP A 121 10.76 -15.96 -3.32
C ASP A 121 10.03 -14.88 -2.51
N PHE A 122 10.62 -13.68 -2.39
CA PHE A 122 9.92 -12.55 -1.78
C PHE A 122 8.71 -12.14 -2.62
N ILE A 123 8.90 -11.93 -3.93
CA ILE A 123 7.85 -11.45 -4.85
C ILE A 123 6.64 -12.39 -4.87
N TYR A 124 6.87 -13.69 -5.06
CA TYR A 124 5.78 -14.68 -5.16
C TYR A 124 5.33 -15.21 -3.79
N GLY A 125 6.20 -15.17 -2.79
CA GLY A 125 5.89 -15.64 -1.44
C GLY A 125 4.96 -14.67 -0.71
N LEU A 126 5.16 -13.36 -0.86
CA LEU A 126 4.44 -12.33 -0.10
C LEU A 126 2.92 -12.42 -0.31
N ALA A 127 2.45 -12.72 -1.51
CA ALA A 127 1.02 -12.85 -1.80
C ALA A 127 0.31 -13.98 -1.03
N LYS A 128 1.07 -14.97 -0.53
CA LYS A 128 0.57 -16.15 0.19
C LYS A 128 0.72 -16.05 1.71
N LYS A 129 1.17 -14.90 2.21
CA LYS A 129 1.52 -14.67 3.61
C LYS A 129 0.44 -13.85 4.31
N ASN A 130 0.50 -13.74 5.63
CA ASN A 130 -0.52 -13.07 6.43
C ASN A 130 -0.19 -11.59 6.62
N ALA A 131 1.07 -11.29 6.93
CA ALA A 131 1.55 -9.93 7.12
C ALA A 131 3.00 -9.77 6.68
N VAL A 132 3.36 -8.52 6.38
CA VAL A 132 4.75 -8.07 6.33
C VAL A 132 4.93 -6.94 7.34
N THR A 133 5.95 -7.06 8.19
CA THR A 133 6.40 -5.96 9.04
C THR A 133 7.59 -5.28 8.38
N ILE A 134 7.46 -3.98 8.13
CA ILE A 134 8.46 -3.15 7.48
C ILE A 134 9.11 -2.27 8.55
N THR A 135 10.40 -2.49 8.81
CA THR A 135 11.13 -1.75 9.84
C THR A 135 12.30 -0.99 9.20
N PRO A 136 12.18 0.34 9.02
CA PRO A 136 13.32 1.16 8.61
C PRO A 136 14.35 1.24 9.75
N GLN A 137 15.64 1.29 9.42
CA GLN A 137 16.69 1.45 10.40
C GLN A 137 16.49 2.73 11.23
N GLY A 138 16.35 2.58 12.55
CA GLY A 138 16.11 3.70 13.47
C GLY A 138 14.69 4.26 13.46
N GLY A 139 13.74 3.62 12.78
CA GLY A 139 12.33 4.03 12.77
C GLY A 139 11.38 2.97 13.36
N THR A 140 10.09 3.29 13.35
CA THR A 140 9.04 2.44 13.91
C THR A 140 8.61 1.37 12.89
N PRO A 141 8.40 0.11 13.32
CA PRO A 141 7.84 -0.93 12.47
C PRO A 141 6.43 -0.59 11.99
N VAL A 142 6.13 -0.87 10.72
CA VAL A 142 4.78 -0.77 10.15
C VAL A 142 4.32 -2.16 9.72
N VAL A 143 3.15 -2.57 10.21
CA VAL A 143 2.57 -3.88 9.90
C VAL A 143 1.55 -3.73 8.78
N VAL A 144 1.77 -4.45 7.69
CA VAL A 144 0.88 -4.49 6.54
C VAL A 144 0.22 -5.85 6.46
N SER A 145 -1.12 -5.88 6.49
CA SER A 145 -1.87 -7.11 6.23
C SER A 145 -1.78 -7.47 4.75
N LEU A 146 -1.40 -8.72 4.47
CA LEU A 146 -1.26 -9.28 3.13
C LEU A 146 -2.50 -10.08 2.69
N LYS A 147 -3.56 -10.09 3.51
CA LYS A 147 -4.83 -10.71 3.15
C LYS A 147 -5.35 -10.14 1.82
N GLY A 148 -5.72 -11.04 0.91
CA GLY A 148 -6.24 -10.68 -0.41
C GLY A 148 -5.19 -10.36 -1.47
N THR A 149 -3.89 -10.34 -1.12
CA THR A 149 -2.83 -9.96 -2.06
C THR A 149 -2.75 -10.88 -3.28
N ASP A 150 -2.97 -12.20 -3.13
CA ASP A 150 -2.99 -13.13 -4.27
C ASP A 150 -4.09 -12.80 -5.29
N ALA A 151 -5.31 -12.51 -4.81
CA ALA A 151 -6.42 -12.11 -5.69
C ALA A 151 -6.13 -10.74 -6.33
N ALA A 152 -5.60 -9.79 -5.55
CA ALA A 152 -5.20 -8.47 -6.05
C ALA A 152 -4.09 -8.56 -7.10
N PHE A 153 -3.12 -9.47 -6.97
CA PHE A 153 -2.09 -9.70 -7.98
C PHE A 153 -2.62 -10.37 -9.26
N LYS A 154 -3.68 -11.18 -9.18
CA LYS A 154 -4.38 -11.64 -10.39
C LYS A 154 -5.08 -10.49 -11.11
N ALA A 155 -5.78 -9.63 -10.37
CA ALA A 155 -6.41 -8.43 -10.93
C ALA A 155 -5.38 -7.43 -11.47
N LEU A 156 -4.21 -7.31 -10.82
CA LEU A 156 -3.06 -6.54 -11.30
C LEU A 156 -2.60 -7.05 -12.66
N ARG A 157 -2.45 -8.37 -12.84
CA ARG A 157 -2.06 -8.96 -14.14
C ARG A 157 -3.09 -8.67 -15.23
N ALA A 158 -4.39 -8.78 -14.92
CA ALA A 158 -5.43 -8.38 -15.86
C ALA A 158 -5.35 -6.89 -16.23
N CYS A 159 -5.02 -6.01 -15.28
CA CYS A 159 -4.75 -4.60 -15.56
C CYS A 159 -3.58 -4.43 -16.50
N GLN A 160 -2.48 -5.17 -16.28
CA GLN A 160 -1.25 -5.12 -17.09
C GLN A 160 -1.48 -5.65 -18.52
N ASP A 161 -2.27 -6.72 -18.68
CA ASP A 161 -2.60 -7.33 -19.98
C ASP A 161 -3.53 -6.45 -20.83
N ALA A 162 -4.28 -5.53 -20.21
CA ALA A 162 -5.18 -4.59 -20.88
C ALA A 162 -4.47 -3.29 -21.37
N ARG A 163 -3.13 -3.25 -21.36
CA ARG A 163 -2.32 -2.06 -21.64
C ARG A 163 -1.57 -2.16 -22.95
#